data_AF-A0A7V2AUF7-F1
#
_entry.id   AF-A0A7V2AUF7-F1
#
_cell.length_a   1.000
_cell.length_b   1.000
_cell.length_c   1.000
_cell.angle_alpha   90.00
_cell.angle_beta   90.00
_cell.angle_gamma   90.00
#
_symmetry.space_group_name_H-M   'P 1'
#
loop_
_entity.id
_entity.type
_entity.pdbx_description
1 polymer ?
#
loop_
_entity_poly.entity_id
_entity_poly.type
_entity_poly.pdbx_seq_one_letter_code
_entity_poly.pdbx_strand_id
1 'polypeptide(L)'
;MKDCFRFLAALLVLSFAGAAGADPCLVVYPTGPCNYHYDMSEYYTAGSGDPYYDAAYDRGGEVLLEVGSNEIDLSIYQAPGLMGFEPSTDGNDGYFFLDTEFELVIDGFSDIPTTYPNILVVFDKYVPYGCVPDIMVNGMPIVGNTFSAGDLAVTTPTEDGNNYSDTMVILVSWHGCYGLHAWAFSDEDYSGTHDGGECFTAFSHDSTIPTEASTWGSIKSQYDK
;
A
#
# COMPACT_ATOMS: atom_id res chain seq x y z
N MET A 1 49.88 41.66 -30.60
CA MET A 1 48.76 41.76 -29.63
C MET A 1 48.68 40.37 -29.00
N LYS A 2 49.40 40.06 -27.91
CA LYS A 2 49.13 40.44 -26.50
C LYS A 2 47.65 40.19 -26.16
N ASP A 3 47.20 39.29 -25.28
CA ASP A 3 47.78 38.44 -24.23
C ASP A 3 46.80 37.26 -24.06
N CYS A 4 47.19 35.99 -24.14
CA CYS A 4 47.64 35.12 -23.05
C CYS A 4 46.74 35.10 -21.78
N PHE A 5 46.03 33.98 -21.62
CA PHE A 5 45.63 33.33 -20.35
C PHE A 5 44.92 34.15 -19.26
N ARG A 6 43.67 33.77 -18.96
CA ARG A 6 43.25 33.36 -17.60
C ARG A 6 41.82 32.79 -17.60
N PHE A 7 41.75 31.48 -17.28
CA PHE A 7 40.74 30.82 -16.44
C PHE A 7 39.32 31.40 -16.56
N LEU A 8 38.42 30.87 -17.39
CA LEU A 8 37.75 29.57 -17.21
C LEU A 8 37.61 29.12 -15.75
N ALA A 9 37.24 30.05 -14.85
CA ALA A 9 36.46 29.70 -13.68
C ALA A 9 35.04 29.41 -14.17
N ALA A 10 34.86 28.24 -14.75
CA ALA A 10 33.54 27.62 -14.85
C ALA A 10 33.01 27.58 -13.43
N LEU A 11 32.04 28.45 -13.16
CA LEU A 11 31.22 28.45 -11.98
C LEU A 11 30.42 27.15 -12.03
N LEU A 12 31.08 26.05 -11.69
CA LEU A 12 30.49 24.75 -11.46
C LEU A 12 29.78 24.87 -10.11
N VAL A 13 28.66 25.58 -10.11
CA VAL A 13 27.65 25.42 -9.09
C VAL A 13 27.17 23.99 -9.28
N LEU A 14 27.78 23.05 -8.54
CA LEU A 14 27.12 21.79 -8.22
C LEU A 14 25.87 22.18 -7.44
N SER A 15 24.78 22.44 -8.16
CA SER A 15 23.46 22.14 -7.66
C SER A 15 23.44 20.63 -7.46
N PHE A 16 23.81 20.20 -6.25
CA PHE A 16 23.14 19.06 -5.66
C PHE A 16 21.66 19.43 -5.66
N ALA A 17 20.97 19.05 -6.73
CA ALA A 17 19.56 18.76 -6.62
C ALA A 17 19.52 17.66 -5.56
N GLY A 18 19.14 18.04 -4.34
CA GLY A 18 18.64 17.06 -3.41
C GLY A 18 17.51 16.38 -4.15
N ALA A 19 17.73 15.12 -4.52
CA ALA A 19 16.61 14.20 -4.51
C ALA A 19 16.12 14.29 -3.06
N ALA A 20 15.05 15.05 -2.84
CA ALA A 20 14.16 14.70 -1.76
C ALA A 20 13.73 13.29 -2.14
N GLY A 21 14.46 12.29 -1.62
CA GLY A 21 13.93 10.94 -1.61
C GLY A 21 12.63 11.09 -0.88
N ALA A 22 11.51 10.92 -1.59
CA ALA A 22 10.27 10.66 -0.90
C ALA A 22 10.60 9.51 0.04
N ASP A 23 10.40 9.72 1.34
CA ASP A 23 10.66 8.66 2.30
C ASP A 23 9.90 7.41 1.82
N PRO A 24 10.54 6.23 1.89
CA PRO A 24 9.90 5.03 1.42
C PRO A 24 8.55 4.90 2.08
N CYS A 25 7.54 4.81 1.24
CA CYS A 25 6.16 4.69 1.59
C CYS A 25 5.90 3.50 2.51
N LEU A 26 5.05 3.69 3.52
CA LEU A 26 4.53 2.57 4.32
C LEU A 26 3.48 1.83 3.50
N VAL A 27 3.59 0.51 3.43
CA VAL A 27 2.62 -0.35 2.78
C VAL A 27 1.65 -0.86 3.84
N VAL A 28 0.35 -0.82 3.57
CA VAL A 28 -0.69 -1.08 4.56
C VAL A 28 -1.63 -2.15 4.04
N TYR A 29 -1.68 -3.32 4.68
CA TYR A 29 -2.48 -4.46 4.22
C TYR A 29 -3.10 -5.27 5.37
N PRO A 30 -4.24 -5.94 5.14
CA PRO A 30 -4.77 -6.91 6.09
C PRO A 30 -3.92 -8.18 6.12
N THR A 31 -3.85 -8.86 7.26
CA THR A 31 -3.26 -10.23 7.33
C THR A 31 -4.14 -11.31 6.68
N GLY A 32 -5.42 -10.99 6.41
CA GLY A 32 -6.42 -11.90 5.86
C GLY A 32 -6.48 -11.92 4.33
N PRO A 33 -7.37 -12.75 3.75
CA PRO A 33 -7.60 -12.80 2.30
C PRO A 33 -8.01 -11.44 1.72
N CYS A 34 -7.31 -10.97 0.69
CA CYS A 34 -7.54 -9.67 0.09
C CYS A 34 -7.27 -9.66 -1.42
N ASN A 35 -7.86 -8.70 -2.14
CA ASN A 35 -7.49 -8.37 -3.52
C ASN A 35 -6.81 -7.00 -3.53
N TYR A 36 -5.83 -6.78 -4.40
CA TYR A 36 -5.25 -5.44 -4.56
C TYR A 36 -5.97 -4.69 -5.69
N HIS A 37 -6.55 -3.55 -5.36
CA HIS A 37 -7.19 -2.63 -6.28
C HIS A 37 -6.14 -1.66 -6.82
N TYR A 38 -5.99 -1.56 -8.14
CA TYR A 38 -4.89 -0.83 -8.77
C TYR A 38 -5.36 0.20 -9.81
N ASP A 39 -4.61 1.29 -9.97
CA ASP A 39 -4.84 2.28 -11.01
C ASP A 39 -4.37 1.70 -12.34
N MET A 40 -5.27 1.61 -13.30
CA MET A 40 -4.96 1.16 -14.66
C MET A 40 -3.99 2.09 -15.40
N SER A 41 -3.76 3.30 -14.89
CA SER A 41 -2.75 4.21 -15.42
C SER A 41 -1.33 3.84 -14.99
N GLU A 42 -1.20 3.15 -13.85
CA GLU A 42 0.07 2.74 -13.24
C GLU A 42 0.35 1.24 -13.38
N TYR A 43 -0.68 0.40 -13.38
CA TYR A 43 -0.54 -1.06 -13.42
C TYR A 43 -1.47 -1.74 -14.45
N TYR A 44 -1.13 -2.96 -14.81
CA TYR A 44 -1.97 -3.87 -15.60
C TYR A 44 -1.74 -5.33 -15.18
N THR A 45 -2.69 -6.21 -15.48
CA THR A 45 -2.55 -7.65 -15.22
C THR A 45 -2.12 -8.41 -16.46
N ALA A 46 -1.20 -9.35 -16.27
CA ALA A 46 -0.76 -10.32 -17.26
C ALA A 46 -1.23 -11.72 -16.85
N GLY A 47 -1.83 -12.47 -17.80
CA GLY A 47 -2.29 -13.84 -17.58
C GLY A 47 -1.42 -14.88 -18.27
N SER A 48 -1.72 -16.16 -18.03
CA SER A 48 -1.02 -17.29 -18.67
C SER A 48 -1.04 -17.18 -20.20
N GLY A 49 0.12 -16.91 -20.80
CA GLY A 49 0.30 -16.71 -22.24
C GLY A 49 0.89 -15.36 -22.62
N ASP A 50 0.90 -14.40 -21.68
CA ASP A 50 1.63 -13.15 -21.82
C ASP A 50 3.15 -13.38 -21.65
N PRO A 51 4.02 -12.70 -22.43
CA PRO A 51 5.49 -12.82 -22.28
C PRO A 51 6.04 -12.44 -20.90
N TYR A 52 5.34 -11.58 -20.14
CA TYR A 52 5.78 -11.09 -18.83
C TYR A 52 5.08 -11.80 -17.67
N TYR A 53 4.25 -12.81 -17.94
CA TYR A 53 3.64 -13.62 -16.91
C TYR A 53 4.68 -14.50 -16.20
N ASP A 54 4.79 -14.35 -14.87
CA ASP A 54 5.60 -15.18 -14.00
C ASP A 54 4.74 -15.93 -12.98
N ALA A 55 4.73 -17.27 -13.09
CA ALA A 55 3.96 -18.14 -12.22
C ALA A 55 4.36 -18.07 -10.73
N ALA A 56 5.56 -17.56 -10.40
CA ALA A 56 5.95 -17.33 -9.01
C ALA A 56 5.11 -16.22 -8.34
N TYR A 57 4.60 -15.29 -9.14
CA TYR A 57 3.81 -14.14 -8.71
C TYR A 57 2.34 -14.28 -9.11
N ASP A 58 1.89 -15.45 -9.56
CA ASP A 58 0.49 -15.67 -9.89
C ASP A 58 -0.40 -15.50 -8.65
N ARG A 59 -1.42 -14.64 -8.78
CA ARG A 59 -2.51 -14.49 -7.83
C ARG A 59 -3.82 -14.56 -8.62
N GLY A 60 -4.54 -15.66 -8.46
CA GLY A 60 -5.83 -15.85 -9.12
C GLY A 60 -5.76 -16.04 -10.64
N GLY A 61 -4.61 -16.45 -11.19
CA GLY A 61 -4.40 -16.58 -12.63
C GLY A 61 -3.79 -15.35 -13.31
N GLU A 62 -3.43 -14.33 -12.53
CA GLU A 62 -2.93 -13.04 -13.00
C GLU A 62 -1.67 -12.61 -12.24
N VAL A 63 -0.84 -11.80 -12.89
CA VAL A 63 0.32 -11.11 -12.31
C VAL A 63 0.15 -9.63 -12.56
N LEU A 64 0.21 -8.82 -11.52
CA LEU A 64 0.20 -7.36 -11.62
C LEU A 64 1.59 -6.85 -11.99
N LEU A 65 1.64 -5.99 -13.02
CA LEU A 65 2.85 -5.41 -13.57
C LEU A 65 2.69 -3.89 -13.70
N GLU A 66 3.77 -3.16 -13.48
CA GLU A 66 3.83 -1.73 -13.71
C GLU A 66 3.78 -1.38 -15.21
N VAL A 67 2.99 -0.35 -15.55
CA VAL A 67 2.87 0.19 -16.91
C VAL A 67 4.18 0.86 -17.31
N GLY A 68 4.78 0.36 -18.40
CA GLY A 68 5.96 0.95 -19.02
C GLY A 68 7.26 0.22 -18.68
N SER A 69 7.45 -0.23 -17.43
CA SER A 69 8.58 -1.06 -17.01
C SER A 69 8.31 -2.57 -17.23
N ASN A 70 7.05 -3.00 -17.09
CA ASN A 70 6.66 -4.42 -17.01
C ASN A 70 7.37 -5.15 -15.86
N GLU A 71 7.73 -4.42 -14.82
CA GLU A 71 8.34 -4.98 -13.61
C GLU A 71 7.24 -5.28 -12.57
N ILE A 72 7.58 -6.19 -11.65
CA ILE A 72 6.72 -6.58 -10.54
C ILE A 72 7.04 -5.66 -9.38
N ASP A 73 6.03 -4.95 -8.88
CA ASP A 73 6.16 -4.25 -7.61
C ASP A 73 6.02 -5.25 -6.46
N LEU A 74 7.16 -5.65 -5.92
CA LEU A 74 7.25 -6.63 -4.83
C LEU A 74 6.52 -6.18 -3.55
N SER A 75 6.30 -4.88 -3.36
CA SER A 75 5.60 -4.34 -2.19
C SER A 75 4.17 -4.89 -2.09
N ILE A 76 3.49 -5.01 -3.23
CA ILE A 76 2.10 -5.47 -3.31
C ILE A 76 1.98 -6.95 -2.89
N TYR A 77 2.98 -7.75 -3.22
CA TYR A 77 2.98 -9.21 -3.00
C TYR A 77 3.36 -9.65 -1.59
N GLN A 78 3.68 -8.71 -0.70
CA GLN A 78 4.03 -9.01 0.69
C GLN A 78 2.80 -9.42 1.53
N ALA A 79 1.60 -9.02 1.10
CA ALA A 79 0.36 -9.39 1.77
C ALA A 79 0.15 -10.92 1.74
N PRO A 80 0.15 -11.61 2.90
CA PRO A 80 0.14 -13.08 2.97
C PRO A 80 -1.18 -13.69 2.46
N GLY A 81 -2.25 -12.90 2.40
CA GLY A 81 -3.57 -13.29 1.91
C GLY A 81 -3.92 -12.72 0.53
N LEU A 82 -2.97 -12.17 -0.23
CA LEU A 82 -3.28 -11.64 -1.56
C LEU A 82 -3.83 -12.77 -2.46
N MET A 83 -5.04 -12.57 -2.98
CA MET A 83 -5.78 -13.55 -3.78
C MET A 83 -5.83 -13.19 -5.26
N GLY A 84 -5.74 -11.90 -5.59
CA GLY A 84 -5.84 -11.39 -6.95
C GLY A 84 -5.81 -9.87 -7.02
N PHE A 85 -6.18 -9.37 -8.20
CA PHE A 85 -6.10 -7.96 -8.55
C PHE A 85 -7.39 -7.47 -9.18
N GLU A 86 -7.77 -6.23 -8.91
CA GLU A 86 -8.95 -5.61 -9.51
C GLU A 86 -8.64 -4.17 -9.92
N PRO A 87 -9.14 -3.68 -11.07
CA PRO A 87 -9.01 -2.27 -11.41
C PRO A 87 -9.73 -1.38 -10.39
N SER A 88 -9.03 -0.37 -9.88
CA SER A 88 -9.62 0.69 -9.07
C SER A 88 -10.62 1.50 -9.90
N THR A 89 -11.80 1.77 -9.32
CA THR A 89 -12.87 2.53 -10.00
C THR A 89 -13.04 3.95 -9.45
N ASP A 90 -12.43 4.22 -8.31
CA ASP A 90 -12.45 5.49 -7.60
C ASP A 90 -11.06 6.16 -7.55
N GLY A 91 -10.07 5.55 -8.21
CA GLY A 91 -8.71 6.07 -8.33
C GLY A 91 -7.87 5.92 -7.06
N ASN A 92 -8.31 5.07 -6.12
CA ASN A 92 -7.53 4.73 -4.94
C ASN A 92 -6.93 3.34 -5.10
N ASP A 93 -5.64 3.24 -4.83
CA ASP A 93 -4.89 2.02 -4.94
C ASP A 93 -4.70 1.40 -3.56
N GLY A 94 -4.95 0.10 -3.43
CA GLY A 94 -4.94 -0.52 -2.12
C GLY A 94 -5.57 -1.89 -1.99
N TYR A 95 -5.44 -2.47 -0.80
CA TYR A 95 -5.92 -3.81 -0.48
C TYR A 95 -7.40 -3.80 -0.07
N PHE A 96 -8.23 -4.52 -0.81
CA PHE A 96 -9.64 -4.73 -0.58
C PHE A 96 -9.93 -6.07 0.11
N PHE A 97 -10.79 -6.07 1.13
CA PHE A 97 -11.26 -7.29 1.82
C PHE A 97 -12.64 -7.10 2.49
N LEU A 98 -13.22 -8.19 3.03
CA LEU A 98 -14.62 -8.25 3.47
C LEU A 98 -14.81 -8.36 5.00
N ASP A 99 -13.73 -8.23 5.77
CA ASP A 99 -13.78 -8.44 7.22
C ASP A 99 -13.75 -7.09 7.97
N THR A 100 -14.58 -6.97 9.00
CA THR A 100 -14.64 -5.78 9.85
C THR A 100 -13.78 -5.85 11.11
N GLU A 101 -13.08 -6.97 11.29
CA GLU A 101 -12.10 -7.21 12.35
C GLU A 101 -10.93 -7.95 11.72
N PHE A 102 -9.75 -7.35 11.76
CA PHE A 102 -8.56 -7.87 11.09
C PHE A 102 -7.29 -7.28 11.72
N GLU A 103 -6.19 -8.01 11.58
CA GLU A 103 -4.89 -7.43 11.87
C GLU A 103 -4.45 -6.59 10.65
N LEU A 104 -4.23 -5.30 10.89
CA LEU A 104 -3.64 -4.39 9.92
C LEU A 104 -2.12 -4.41 10.09
N VAL A 105 -1.42 -4.80 9.03
CA VAL A 105 0.02 -4.75 8.93
C VAL A 105 0.41 -3.42 8.32
N ILE A 106 1.35 -2.73 8.98
CA ILE A 106 2.02 -1.55 8.47
C ILE A 106 3.46 -1.95 8.25
N ASP A 107 3.86 -1.96 6.99
CA ASP A 107 5.15 -2.46 6.52
C ASP A 107 6.03 -1.28 6.13
N GLY A 108 7.17 -1.16 6.81
CA GLY A 108 8.16 -0.13 6.53
C GLY A 108 9.33 -0.72 5.78
N PHE A 109 9.79 -0.01 4.75
CA PHE A 109 10.93 -0.41 3.93
C PHE A 109 11.95 0.73 3.88
N SER A 110 13.24 0.44 3.81
CA SER A 110 14.25 1.49 3.59
C SER A 110 15.54 0.92 3.02
N ASP A 111 16.31 1.72 2.28
CA ASP A 111 17.64 1.35 1.79
C ASP A 111 18.72 1.48 2.88
N ILE A 112 18.40 2.13 4.00
CA ILE A 112 19.26 2.27 5.18
C ILE A 112 18.47 1.96 6.46
N PRO A 113 19.13 1.51 7.55
CA PRO A 113 18.45 1.38 8.83
C PRO A 113 17.91 2.74 9.28
N THR A 114 16.62 2.80 9.57
CA THR A 114 15.93 4.04 9.93
C THR A 114 14.88 3.81 11.01
N THR A 115 14.25 4.89 11.47
CA THR A 115 13.07 4.84 12.32
C THR A 115 12.07 5.84 11.78
N TYR A 116 10.88 5.36 11.45
CA TYR A 116 9.74 6.20 11.12
C TYR A 116 9.06 6.61 12.43
N PRO A 117 9.20 7.87 12.87
CA PRO A 117 8.60 8.32 14.11
C PRO A 117 7.08 8.48 13.96
N ASN A 118 6.35 8.25 15.06
CA ASN A 118 4.94 8.61 15.19
C ASN A 118 4.08 8.20 13.98
N ILE A 119 4.04 6.90 13.69
CA ILE A 119 3.17 6.37 12.66
C ILE A 119 1.72 6.69 13.00
N LEU A 120 1.06 7.42 12.11
CA LEU A 120 -0.36 7.73 12.19
C LEU A 120 -1.12 6.85 11.21
N VAL A 121 -2.14 6.16 11.72
CA VAL A 121 -3.12 5.42 10.92
C VAL A 121 -4.38 6.27 10.82
N VAL A 122 -4.80 6.59 9.60
CA VAL A 122 -5.94 7.45 9.30
C VAL A 122 -7.08 6.63 8.72
N PHE A 123 -8.29 6.94 9.16
CA PHE A 123 -9.54 6.33 8.71
C PHE A 123 -10.47 7.39 8.11
N ASP A 124 -10.48 7.65 6.80
CA ASP A 124 -11.06 8.90 6.26
C ASP A 124 -12.23 8.73 5.27
N LYS A 125 -12.45 7.53 4.71
CA LYS A 125 -13.59 7.25 3.84
C LYS A 125 -14.44 6.15 4.45
N TYR A 126 -15.74 6.41 4.53
CA TYR A 126 -16.72 5.50 5.08
C TYR A 126 -17.83 5.23 4.08
N VAL A 127 -18.27 3.97 4.02
CA VAL A 127 -19.39 3.55 3.18
C VAL A 127 -20.57 3.13 4.07
N PRO A 128 -21.80 3.61 3.82
CA PRO A 128 -22.15 4.64 2.85
C PRO A 128 -21.67 6.02 3.33
N TYR A 129 -21.52 6.96 2.38
CA TYR A 129 -21.11 8.32 2.71
C TYR A 129 -21.97 8.93 3.82
N GLY A 130 -21.33 9.51 4.83
CA GLY A 130 -21.99 10.11 5.99
C GLY A 130 -22.34 9.13 7.12
N CYS A 131 -22.01 7.84 7.00
CA CYS A 131 -22.00 6.96 8.17
C CYS A 131 -20.86 7.36 9.13
N VAL A 132 -21.04 7.05 10.42
CA VAL A 132 -20.06 7.34 11.46
C VAL A 132 -19.70 6.00 12.11
N PRO A 133 -18.50 5.46 11.88
CA PRO A 133 -18.12 4.19 12.46
C PRO A 133 -17.70 4.33 13.92
N ASP A 134 -17.99 3.30 14.72
CA ASP A 134 -17.35 3.08 16.01
C ASP A 134 -16.07 2.26 15.77
N ILE A 135 -14.91 2.93 15.71
CA ILE A 135 -13.62 2.30 15.41
C ILE A 135 -12.91 1.90 16.72
N MET A 136 -12.42 0.66 16.75
CA MET A 136 -11.60 0.08 17.81
C MET A 136 -10.22 -0.26 17.25
N VAL A 137 -9.18 0.12 17.99
CA VAL A 137 -7.80 -0.32 17.71
C VAL A 137 -7.24 -0.99 18.95
N ASN A 138 -6.74 -2.22 18.80
CA ASN A 138 -6.27 -3.07 19.89
C ASN A 138 -7.32 -3.23 21.02
N GLY A 139 -8.60 -3.33 20.64
CA GLY A 139 -9.74 -3.44 21.55
C GLY A 139 -10.11 -2.15 22.30
N MET A 140 -9.47 -1.02 21.98
CA MET A 140 -9.75 0.28 22.59
C MET A 140 -10.44 1.20 21.57
N PRO A 141 -11.56 1.86 21.94
CA PRO A 141 -12.20 2.81 21.03
C PRO A 141 -11.29 4.02 20.83
N ILE A 142 -11.16 4.46 19.58
CA ILE A 142 -10.43 5.70 19.26
C ILE A 142 -11.38 6.90 19.25
N VAL A 143 -10.82 8.09 19.46
CA VAL A 143 -11.56 9.36 19.33
C VAL A 143 -11.11 10.04 18.05
N GLY A 144 -12.06 10.36 17.17
CA GLY A 144 -11.76 10.90 15.86
C GLY A 144 -11.45 9.79 14.86
N ASN A 145 -10.59 10.09 13.89
CA ASN A 145 -10.33 9.25 12.74
C ASN A 145 -8.84 8.91 12.55
N THR A 146 -8.04 9.14 13.58
CA THR A 146 -6.59 8.92 13.53
C THR A 146 -6.14 8.18 14.79
N PHE A 147 -5.23 7.24 14.62
CA PHE A 147 -4.60 6.48 15.68
C PHE A 147 -3.08 6.57 15.58
N SER A 148 -2.40 6.94 16.66
CA SER A 148 -0.94 6.91 16.73
C SER A 148 -0.49 5.50 17.13
N ALA A 149 0.18 4.81 16.21
CA ALA A 149 0.70 3.47 16.41
C ALA A 149 2.08 3.47 17.08
N GLY A 150 2.74 4.63 17.16
CA GLY A 150 4.09 4.79 17.71
C GLY A 150 5.17 4.72 16.63
N ASP A 151 6.42 4.48 17.02
CA ASP A 151 7.55 4.48 16.10
C ASP A 151 7.74 3.09 15.47
N LEU A 152 8.13 3.05 14.19
CA LEU A 152 8.53 1.84 13.49
C LEU A 152 10.03 1.88 13.18
N ALA A 153 10.81 1.04 13.85
CA ALA A 153 12.24 0.90 13.59
C ALA A 153 12.47 -0.10 12.45
N VAL A 154 12.94 0.38 11.30
CA VAL A 154 13.25 -0.42 10.11
C VAL A 154 14.75 -0.71 10.09
N THR A 155 15.10 -1.91 10.52
CA THR A 155 16.46 -2.35 10.87
C THR A 155 16.75 -3.81 10.50
N THR A 156 15.75 -4.62 10.16
CA THR A 156 15.93 -6.01 9.74
C THR A 156 16.30 -6.06 8.24
N PRO A 157 17.49 -6.57 7.85
CA PRO A 157 17.87 -6.64 6.44
C PRO A 157 16.98 -7.58 5.63
N THR A 158 16.67 -7.22 4.39
CA THR A 158 15.99 -8.11 3.43
C THR A 158 16.90 -9.24 2.94
N GLU A 159 16.32 -10.32 2.41
CA GLU A 159 17.08 -11.53 1.98
C GLU A 159 18.18 -11.23 0.93
N ASP A 160 17.92 -10.29 0.03
CA ASP A 160 18.87 -9.90 -1.02
C ASP A 160 19.99 -8.97 -0.52
N GLY A 161 19.91 -8.51 0.74
CA GLY A 161 20.95 -7.77 1.43
C GLY A 161 21.30 -6.44 0.74
N ASN A 162 20.46 -5.42 0.89
CA ASN A 162 20.72 -4.01 0.54
C ASN A 162 19.64 -3.08 1.09
N ASN A 163 18.48 -3.64 1.44
CA ASN A 163 17.37 -2.92 2.03
C ASN A 163 17.04 -3.51 3.40
N TYR A 164 16.18 -2.82 4.11
CA TYR A 164 15.69 -3.16 5.43
C TYR A 164 14.17 -3.11 5.40
N SER A 165 13.52 -4.03 6.10
CA SER A 165 12.08 -3.97 6.33
C SER A 165 11.73 -4.40 7.74
N ASP A 166 10.74 -3.75 8.33
CA ASP A 166 10.14 -4.20 9.57
C ASP A 166 8.65 -3.87 9.53
N THR A 167 7.87 -4.66 10.27
CA THR A 167 6.42 -4.50 10.33
C THR A 167 5.96 -4.15 11.73
N MET A 168 4.87 -3.40 11.81
CA MET A 168 4.04 -3.34 13.01
C MET A 168 2.65 -3.85 12.68
N VAL A 169 2.02 -4.47 13.67
CA VAL A 169 0.69 -5.06 13.52
C VAL A 169 -0.24 -4.46 14.57
N ILE A 170 -1.40 -3.98 14.14
CA ILE A 170 -2.46 -3.51 15.01
C ILE A 170 -3.76 -4.24 14.70
N LEU A 171 -4.54 -4.57 15.73
CA LEU A 171 -5.87 -5.15 15.54
C LEU A 171 -6.87 -4.01 15.32
N VAL A 172 -7.48 -3.95 14.14
CA VAL A 172 -8.52 -2.96 13.81
C VAL A 172 -9.86 -3.67 13.77
N SER A 173 -10.87 -3.06 14.40
CA SER A 173 -12.25 -3.40 14.13
C SER A 173 -13.14 -2.17 14.10
N TRP A 174 -14.28 -2.25 13.40
CA TRP A 174 -15.26 -1.18 13.42
C TRP A 174 -16.70 -1.68 13.31
N HIS A 175 -17.64 -0.81 13.71
CA HIS A 175 -19.08 -1.04 13.57
C HIS A 175 -19.79 0.20 13.02
N GLY A 176 -21.00 0.04 12.50
CA GLY A 176 -21.86 1.17 12.10
C GLY A 176 -21.68 1.67 10.66
N CYS A 177 -20.67 1.17 9.94
CA CYS A 177 -20.43 1.46 8.52
C CYS A 177 -20.19 0.17 7.74
N TYR A 178 -20.68 0.13 6.49
CA TYR A 178 -20.43 -0.94 5.53
C TYR A 178 -19.02 -0.98 5.02
N GLY A 179 -18.23 0.07 5.16
CA GLY A 179 -16.85 0.02 4.73
C GLY A 179 -16.03 1.15 5.29
N LEU A 180 -14.73 0.92 5.35
CA LEU A 180 -13.75 1.76 5.99
C LEU A 180 -12.47 1.75 5.15
N HIS A 181 -11.99 2.94 4.84
CA HIS A 181 -10.66 3.17 4.27
C HIS A 181 -9.68 3.45 5.38
N ALA A 182 -8.51 2.83 5.31
CA ALA A 182 -7.41 2.99 6.23
C ALA A 182 -6.11 3.20 5.44
N TRP A 183 -5.26 4.10 5.91
CA TRP A 183 -3.90 4.28 5.39
C TRP A 183 -3.00 4.77 6.51
N ALA A 184 -1.68 4.71 6.32
CA ALA A 184 -0.72 5.09 7.34
C ALA A 184 0.43 5.93 6.77
N PHE A 185 0.97 6.82 7.60
CA PHE A 185 2.14 7.63 7.27
C PHE A 185 2.97 7.92 8.52
N SER A 186 4.24 8.31 8.31
CA SER A 186 5.14 8.77 9.36
C SER A 186 4.97 10.28 9.58
N ASP A 187 4.57 10.70 10.79
CA ASP A 187 4.38 12.12 11.15
C ASP A 187 5.64 12.65 11.86
N GLU A 188 6.66 12.97 11.06
CA GLU A 188 8.01 13.31 11.55
C GLU A 188 8.07 14.58 12.40
N ASP A 189 7.23 15.57 12.09
CA ASP A 189 7.20 16.85 12.77
C ASP A 189 6.09 16.95 13.83
N TYR A 190 5.33 15.87 14.04
CA TYR A 190 4.24 15.76 15.00
C TYR A 190 3.12 16.78 14.74
N SER A 191 2.90 17.16 13.48
CA SER A 191 1.85 18.10 13.07
C SER A 191 0.49 17.41 12.91
N GLY A 192 0.46 16.08 12.83
CA GLY A 192 -0.73 15.31 12.52
C GLY A 192 -1.17 15.43 11.05
N THR A 193 -0.32 15.99 10.19
CA THR A 193 -0.62 16.26 8.78
C THR A 193 0.25 15.39 7.90
N HIS A 194 -0.37 14.78 6.90
CA HIS A 194 0.38 14.08 5.87
C HIS A 194 0.88 15.08 4.83
N ASP A 195 2.19 15.28 4.82
CA ASP A 195 2.87 16.19 3.89
C ASP A 195 3.35 15.50 2.59
N GLY A 196 3.16 14.17 2.51
CA GLY A 196 3.50 13.31 1.35
C GLY A 196 2.28 12.90 0.51
N GLY A 197 2.52 12.13 -0.56
CA GLY A 197 1.47 11.48 -1.33
C GLY A 197 1.02 10.16 -0.69
N GLU A 198 -0.25 9.79 -0.80
CA GLU A 198 -0.74 8.48 -0.35
C GLU A 198 -0.06 7.40 -1.19
N CYS A 199 0.58 6.44 -0.53
CA CYS A 199 1.34 5.43 -1.24
C CYS A 199 0.56 4.14 -1.44
N PHE A 200 -0.17 3.71 -0.42
CA PHE A 200 -1.04 2.55 -0.47
C PHE A 200 -2.15 2.70 0.55
N THR A 201 -3.30 2.09 0.27
CA THR A 201 -4.46 2.12 1.14
C THR A 201 -4.94 0.70 1.45
N ALA A 202 -5.65 0.53 2.55
CA ALA A 202 -6.41 -0.68 2.85
C ALA A 202 -7.87 -0.30 2.96
N PHE A 203 -8.73 -1.00 2.25
CA PHE A 203 -10.15 -0.75 2.21
C PHE A 203 -10.90 -2.02 2.58
N SER A 204 -11.89 -1.89 3.45
CA SER A 204 -12.65 -3.06 3.88
C SER A 204 -14.13 -2.79 3.92
N HIS A 205 -14.91 -3.87 3.85
CA HIS A 205 -16.36 -3.84 3.80
C HIS A 205 -17.04 -4.85 4.74
N ASP A 206 -18.12 -4.42 5.41
CA ASP A 206 -19.09 -5.29 6.06
C ASP A 206 -20.01 -5.91 5.01
N SER A 207 -19.95 -7.23 4.85
CA SER A 207 -20.95 -7.93 4.03
C SER A 207 -22.26 -8.06 4.81
N THR A 208 -23.24 -7.19 4.52
CA THR A 208 -24.61 -7.68 4.36
C THR A 208 -24.96 -7.72 2.87
N ILE A 209 -24.12 -8.37 2.08
CA ILE A 209 -24.56 -8.80 0.75
C ILE A 209 -25.43 -10.04 1.01
N PRO A 210 -26.72 -10.07 0.61
CA PRO A 210 -27.40 -11.35 0.51
C PRO A 210 -26.53 -12.20 -0.42
N THR A 211 -25.94 -13.27 0.12
CA THR A 211 -25.31 -14.29 -0.70
C THR A 211 -26.38 -14.84 -1.62
N GLU A 212 -26.59 -14.23 -2.79
CA GLU A 212 -27.08 -15.00 -3.91
C GLU A 212 -26.05 -16.10 -4.09
N ALA A 213 -26.51 -17.35 -3.95
CA ALA A 213 -25.70 -18.51 -4.10
C ALA A 213 -25.17 -18.55 -5.54
N SER A 214 -24.03 -17.91 -5.81
CA SER A 214 -23.20 -18.23 -6.94
C SER A 214 -22.58 -19.59 -6.64
N THR A 215 -23.33 -20.64 -6.99
CA THR A 215 -22.82 -22.00 -6.89
C THR A 215 -21.49 -22.08 -7.64
N TRP A 216 -20.47 -22.64 -7.01
CA TRP A 216 -19.11 -22.94 -7.51
C TRP A 216 -19.01 -23.53 -8.95
N GLY A 217 -20.14 -23.86 -9.59
CA GLY A 217 -20.22 -24.32 -10.97
C GLY A 217 -20.05 -23.26 -12.05
N SER A 218 -20.32 -21.96 -11.80
CA SER A 218 -20.10 -20.92 -12.82
C SER A 218 -18.63 -20.66 -13.09
N ILE A 219 -17.79 -20.66 -12.05
CA ILE A 219 -16.34 -20.43 -12.15
C ILE A 219 -15.65 -21.59 -12.88
N LYS A 220 -16.01 -22.85 -12.60
CA LYS A 220 -15.43 -24.02 -13.31
C LYS A 220 -15.81 -24.10 -14.79
N SER A 221 -16.99 -23.57 -15.18
CA SER A 221 -17.43 -23.59 -16.58
C SER A 221 -16.62 -22.69 -17.52
N GLN A 222 -15.79 -21.78 -16.97
CA GLN A 222 -14.89 -20.94 -17.75
C GLN A 222 -13.56 -21.64 -18.09
N TYR A 223 -13.24 -22.76 -17.44
CA TYR A 223 -12.01 -23.53 -17.67
C TYR A 223 -12.23 -24.84 -18.45
N ASP A 224 -13.48 -25.16 -18.81
CA ASP A 224 -13.81 -26.25 -19.73
C ASP A 224 -14.16 -25.68 -21.12
N LYS A 225 -13.13 -25.25 -21.86
CA LYS A 225 -13.07 -25.39 -23.33
C LYS A 225 -11.63 -25.62 -23.80
#